data_AF-A0A135W0W0-F1
#
_entry.id   AF-A0A135W0W0-F1
#
_cell.length_a   1.000
_cell.length_b   1.000
_cell.length_c   1.000
_cell.angle_alpha   90.00
_cell.angle_beta   90.00
_cell.angle_gamma   90.00
#
_symmetry.space_group_name_H-M   'P 1'
#
loop_
_entity.id
_entity.type
_entity.pdbx_description
1 polymer ?
#
loop_
_entity_poly.entity_id
_entity_poly.type
_entity_poly.pdbx_seq_one_letter_code
_entity_poly.pdbx_strand_id
1 'polypeptide(L)'
;MSIFHRNDGFGGCSGCGRRSRRQEDHQCTPGFTFKPIGPFTAIDRRSTQSPCPPACDIQTRTFTNPANIVIPDSGPATPYPSPITVSGMTGNIVQVTVRLINLSHEYPDDIDIMLVGPSGQNATIMSDVGGSDDVTNITLTLDDLAPTAMPGNNTLFTGTFKPTNAGAVFDNFPDAPSPSGGSMLSSFNFTDPNGTWNLYVIDDEGSDSGSIAGGWELTITTSNCTP
;
A
#
# COMPACT_ATOMS: atom_id res chain seq x y z
N MET A 1 -13.64 -17.44 61.82
CA MET A 1 -13.84 -18.86 62.14
C MET A 1 -13.87 -19.63 60.83
N SER A 2 -13.27 -20.83 60.76
CA SER A 2 -12.86 -21.63 59.57
C SER A 2 -11.48 -21.20 59.02
N ILE A 3 -10.35 -21.92 59.16
CA ILE A 3 -9.98 -23.37 59.15
C ILE A 3 -10.34 -24.04 57.80
N PHE A 4 -9.56 -24.86 57.09
CA PHE A 4 -8.12 -25.12 56.78
C PHE A 4 -8.12 -26.41 55.90
N HIS A 5 -7.07 -26.64 55.08
CA HIS A 5 -6.67 -27.86 54.31
C HIS A 5 -7.16 -27.97 52.85
N ARG A 6 -6.37 -28.38 51.82
CA ARG A 6 -5.00 -28.93 51.73
C ARG A 6 -4.49 -28.95 50.27
N ASN A 7 -3.15 -28.89 50.09
CA ASN A 7 -2.25 -29.63 49.12
C ASN A 7 -2.49 -29.56 47.59
N ASP A 8 -1.53 -29.61 46.65
CA ASP A 8 -0.07 -29.85 46.54
C ASP A 8 0.42 -29.13 45.26
N GLY A 9 1.66 -28.64 45.15
CA GLY A 9 2.70 -29.39 44.41
C GLY A 9 3.58 -28.48 43.53
N PHE A 10 4.88 -28.69 43.62
CA PHE A 10 5.99 -27.88 43.10
C PHE A 10 6.18 -27.93 41.57
N GLY A 11 6.71 -26.83 41.01
CA GLY A 11 7.33 -26.77 39.68
C GLY A 11 8.05 -25.42 39.50
N GLY A 12 9.34 -25.38 39.83
CA GLY A 12 10.12 -24.15 39.96
C GLY A 12 10.68 -23.57 38.66
N CYS A 13 10.84 -22.24 38.66
CA CYS A 13 11.85 -21.53 37.89
C CYS A 13 12.71 -20.72 38.87
N SER A 14 13.84 -21.31 39.26
CA SER A 14 14.95 -20.64 39.95
C SER A 14 15.54 -19.60 38.98
N GLY A 15 15.53 -18.31 39.29
CA GLY A 15 16.67 -17.70 39.99
C GLY A 15 17.01 -16.33 39.41
N CYS A 16 16.28 -15.29 39.82
CA CYS A 16 16.79 -13.91 39.78
C CYS A 16 16.78 -13.37 41.21
N GLY A 17 17.85 -13.67 41.95
CA GLY A 17 18.03 -13.22 43.32
C GLY A 17 18.26 -11.71 43.40
N ARG A 18 17.34 -11.00 44.05
CA ARG A 18 17.51 -9.61 44.48
C ARG A 18 18.34 -9.51 45.76
N ARG A 19 19.33 -8.60 45.81
CA ARG A 19 19.65 -7.66 46.92
C ARG A 19 20.48 -6.53 46.28
N SER A 20 19.97 -5.33 45.97
CA SER A 20 19.55 -4.20 46.84
C SER A 20 20.58 -3.75 47.89
N ARG A 21 21.32 -2.67 47.61
CA ARG A 21 21.23 -1.38 48.34
C ARG A 21 22.16 -0.28 47.79
N ARG A 22 21.53 0.90 47.57
CA ARG A 22 22.02 2.30 47.53
C ARG A 22 23.06 2.65 46.44
N GLN A 23 22.65 3.33 45.36
CA GLN A 23 22.33 4.77 45.24
C GLN A 23 23.53 5.65 45.53
N GLU A 24 24.15 6.19 44.47
CA GLU A 24 24.40 7.62 44.33
C GLU A 24 24.72 7.97 42.86
N ASP A 25 24.31 9.19 42.53
CA ASP A 25 24.35 9.91 41.26
C ASP A 25 25.77 10.11 40.70
N HIS A 26 25.78 10.91 39.61
CA HIS A 26 26.87 11.79 39.15
C HIS A 26 27.54 11.29 37.87
N GLN A 27 27.12 11.84 36.72
CA GLN A 27 27.66 13.07 36.14
C GLN A 27 29.14 12.92 35.75
N CYS A 28 29.42 13.18 34.47
CA CYS A 28 30.76 13.41 33.96
C CYS A 28 31.51 14.45 34.81
N THR A 29 32.75 14.15 35.21
CA THR A 29 33.87 15.08 35.46
C THR A 29 35.15 14.28 35.83
N PRO A 30 36.36 14.88 35.77
CA PRO A 30 37.52 14.26 35.14
C PRO A 30 38.64 13.86 36.12
N GLY A 31 39.60 13.09 35.59
CA GLY A 31 40.97 13.08 36.09
C GLY A 31 41.30 11.93 37.05
N PHE A 32 41.56 10.75 36.50
CA PHE A 32 42.39 9.75 37.16
C PHE A 32 43.65 9.51 36.34
N THR A 33 44.77 10.02 36.85
CA THR A 33 46.12 9.78 36.31
C THR A 33 46.51 8.34 36.62
N PHE A 34 46.54 7.48 35.61
CA PHE A 34 47.05 6.12 35.75
C PHE A 34 48.58 6.13 35.76
N LYS A 35 49.16 5.53 36.80
CA LYS A 35 50.61 5.26 36.91
C LYS A 35 50.95 4.05 36.03
N PRO A 36 51.95 4.10 35.13
CA PRO A 36 52.19 3.00 34.20
C PRO A 36 52.84 1.81 34.94
N ILE A 37 52.19 0.64 34.90
CA ILE A 37 52.79 -0.65 35.26
C ILE A 37 53.06 -1.39 33.96
N GLY A 38 54.32 -1.40 33.53
CA GLY A 38 54.90 -2.39 32.61
C GLY A 38 54.43 -2.38 31.15
N PRO A 39 55.22 -2.99 30.24
CA PRO A 39 54.87 -3.07 28.83
C PRO A 39 53.82 -4.18 28.64
N PHE A 40 52.54 -3.82 28.74
CA PHE A 40 51.49 -4.69 28.24
C PHE A 40 51.48 -4.58 26.71
N THR A 41 51.88 -5.65 26.05
CA THR A 41 51.62 -5.88 24.63
C THR A 41 50.12 -5.69 24.38
N ALA A 42 49.78 -4.69 23.57
CA ALA A 42 48.41 -4.42 23.15
C ALA A 42 47.89 -5.66 22.39
N ILE A 43 46.94 -6.37 23.01
CA ILE A 43 46.15 -7.37 22.30
C ILE A 43 45.14 -6.56 21.47
N ASP A 44 45.32 -6.55 20.15
CA ASP A 44 44.35 -5.99 19.20
C ASP A 44 43.03 -6.77 19.35
N ARG A 45 42.15 -6.27 20.21
CA ARG A 45 40.77 -6.75 20.27
C ARG A 45 40.02 -6.12 19.10
N ARG A 46 40.19 -6.69 17.91
CA ARG A 46 39.19 -6.52 16.84
C ARG A 46 37.91 -7.18 17.29
N SER A 47 37.09 -6.40 17.97
CA SER A 47 35.67 -6.63 18.12
C SER A 47 35.08 -6.66 16.72
N THR A 48 34.88 -7.85 16.15
CA THR A 48 33.94 -8.03 15.06
C THR A 48 32.54 -7.81 15.64
N GLN A 49 32.13 -6.54 15.71
CA GLN A 49 30.76 -6.21 16.06
C GLN A 49 29.87 -6.78 14.97
N SER A 50 29.10 -7.81 15.33
CA SER A 50 28.07 -8.34 14.45
C SER A 50 27.15 -7.18 14.07
N PRO A 51 26.90 -6.92 12.77
CA PRO A 51 25.98 -5.87 12.38
C PRO A 51 24.61 -6.16 13.00
N CYS A 52 23.94 -5.12 13.50
CA CYS A 52 22.54 -5.24 13.87
C CYS A 52 21.76 -5.82 12.69
N PRO A 53 20.71 -6.64 12.93
CA PRO A 53 19.81 -7.07 11.87
C PRO A 53 19.38 -5.84 11.05
N PRO A 54 19.34 -5.92 9.71
CA PRO A 54 18.89 -4.80 8.90
C PRO A 54 17.52 -4.36 9.39
N ALA A 55 17.36 -3.05 9.62
CA ALA A 55 16.09 -2.49 10.01
C ALA A 55 15.05 -2.79 8.92
N CYS A 56 13.84 -3.14 9.35
CA CYS A 56 12.64 -3.15 8.52
C CYS A 56 12.52 -1.80 7.80
N ASP A 57 12.38 -1.83 6.48
CA ASP A 57 12.23 -0.66 5.63
C ASP A 57 10.85 -0.67 4.98
N ILE A 58 10.14 0.44 5.13
CA ILE A 58 8.85 0.69 4.51
C ILE A 58 9.05 1.87 3.56
N GLN A 59 8.74 1.65 2.28
CA GLN A 59 8.87 2.69 1.27
C GLN A 59 7.53 3.00 0.65
N THR A 60 7.17 4.28 0.58
CA THR A 60 6.01 4.75 -0.17
C THR A 60 6.48 5.67 -1.29
N ARG A 61 6.06 5.39 -2.52
CA ARG A 61 6.37 6.21 -3.70
C ARG A 61 5.14 6.36 -4.58
N THR A 62 5.03 7.54 -5.19
CA THR A 62 4.01 7.84 -6.20
C THR A 62 4.64 7.90 -7.58
N PHE A 63 3.98 7.26 -8.53
CA PHE A 63 4.33 7.26 -9.95
C PHE A 63 3.14 7.83 -10.71
N THR A 64 3.41 8.54 -11.81
CA THR A 64 2.38 9.30 -12.52
C THR A 64 2.50 9.04 -14.02
N ASN A 65 1.37 8.86 -14.69
CA ASN A 65 1.25 9.05 -16.13
C ASN A 65 0.24 10.20 -16.37
N PRO A 66 0.72 11.39 -16.75
CA PRO A 66 -0.13 12.57 -16.93
C PRO A 66 -0.78 12.63 -18.33
N ALA A 67 -0.57 11.62 -19.18
CA ALA A 67 -1.17 11.61 -20.51
C ALA A 67 -2.69 11.57 -20.40
N ASN A 68 -3.35 12.41 -21.20
CA ASN A 68 -4.81 12.38 -21.32
C ASN A 68 -5.28 10.99 -21.77
N ILE A 69 -6.27 10.45 -21.07
CA ILE A 69 -6.99 9.24 -21.47
C ILE A 69 -8.33 9.71 -22.03
N VAL A 70 -8.49 9.64 -23.35
CA VAL A 70 -9.74 9.97 -24.04
C VAL A 70 -10.68 8.77 -23.95
N ILE A 71 -11.87 8.97 -23.43
CA ILE A 71 -12.92 7.95 -23.35
C ILE A 71 -13.85 8.18 -24.56
N PRO A 72 -13.98 7.23 -25.50
CA PRO A 72 -14.81 7.38 -26.68
C PRO A 72 -16.30 7.34 -26.33
N ASP A 73 -17.16 7.46 -27.35
CA ASP A 73 -18.61 7.24 -27.22
C ASP A 73 -18.98 5.83 -26.74
N SER A 74 -18.13 4.84 -27.02
CA SER A 74 -18.25 3.46 -26.57
C SER A 74 -16.95 2.71 -26.90
N GLY A 75 -16.56 1.79 -26.02
CA GLY A 75 -15.41 0.90 -26.18
C GLY A 75 -14.11 1.41 -25.52
N PRO A 76 -12.95 0.86 -25.94
CA PRO A 76 -11.67 1.14 -25.28
C PRO A 76 -11.24 2.60 -25.39
N ALA A 77 -10.76 3.16 -24.27
CA ALA A 77 -10.16 4.48 -24.22
C ALA A 77 -8.90 4.62 -25.10
N THR A 78 -8.35 5.82 -25.21
CA THR A 78 -7.05 6.07 -25.86
C THR A 78 -6.17 6.94 -24.96
N PRO A 79 -4.99 6.45 -24.51
CA PRO A 79 -4.40 5.14 -24.79
C PRO A 79 -5.09 4.00 -24.03
N TYR A 80 -4.95 2.77 -24.55
CA TYR A 80 -5.43 1.55 -23.92
C TYR A 80 -4.45 0.39 -24.18
N PRO A 81 -3.75 -0.13 -23.16
CA PRO A 81 -3.71 0.40 -21.79
C PRO A 81 -3.00 1.76 -21.68
N SER A 82 -3.21 2.45 -20.57
CA SER A 82 -2.37 3.56 -20.11
C SER A 82 -1.30 3.05 -19.13
N PRO A 83 -0.01 3.02 -19.50
CA PRO A 83 1.03 2.39 -18.68
C PRO A 83 1.68 3.34 -17.66
N ILE A 84 2.10 2.81 -16.52
CA ILE A 84 3.07 3.40 -15.59
C ILE A 84 4.21 2.38 -15.38
N THR A 85 5.47 2.81 -15.54
CA THR A 85 6.63 1.96 -15.22
C THR A 85 7.13 2.25 -13.80
N VAL A 86 7.06 1.24 -12.94
CA VAL A 86 7.56 1.29 -11.56
C VAL A 86 8.95 0.65 -11.51
N SER A 87 9.90 1.31 -10.83
CA SER A 87 11.25 0.77 -10.66
C SER A 87 11.92 1.29 -9.39
N GLY A 88 12.88 0.51 -8.89
CA GLY A 88 13.69 0.86 -7.73
C GLY A 88 12.95 0.80 -6.40
N MET A 89 11.87 0.03 -6.31
CA MET A 89 11.21 -0.28 -5.04
C MET A 89 11.75 -1.60 -4.48
N THR A 90 11.90 -1.68 -3.16
CA THR A 90 12.37 -2.87 -2.44
C THR A 90 11.25 -3.47 -1.60
N GLY A 91 11.31 -4.77 -1.33
CA GLY A 91 10.26 -5.49 -0.60
C GLY A 91 9.02 -5.76 -1.44
N ASN A 92 7.96 -6.24 -0.78
CA ASN A 92 6.70 -6.57 -1.42
C ASN A 92 5.66 -5.48 -1.15
N ILE A 93 4.69 -5.36 -2.05
CA ILE A 93 3.55 -4.44 -1.88
C ILE A 93 2.79 -4.78 -0.58
N VAL A 94 2.47 -3.75 0.19
CA VAL A 94 1.56 -3.82 1.34
C VAL A 94 0.35 -2.90 1.20
N GLN A 95 0.42 -1.91 0.30
CA GLN A 95 -0.70 -1.03 -0.02
C GLN A 95 -0.52 -0.44 -1.43
N VAL A 96 -1.62 -0.30 -2.14
CA VAL A 96 -1.73 0.43 -3.40
C VAL A 96 -2.86 1.44 -3.26
N THR A 97 -2.65 2.64 -3.78
CA THR A 97 -3.65 3.71 -3.90
C THR A 97 -3.60 4.24 -5.34
N VAL A 98 -4.75 4.36 -6.00
CA VAL A 98 -4.86 4.92 -7.36
C VAL A 98 -5.47 6.31 -7.28
N ARG A 99 -5.01 7.25 -8.10
CA ARG A 99 -5.70 8.54 -8.29
C ARG A 99 -6.01 8.77 -9.75
N LEU A 100 -7.27 9.10 -10.05
CA LEU A 100 -7.75 9.51 -11.38
C LEU A 100 -7.92 11.03 -11.36
N ILE A 101 -7.23 11.72 -12.26
CA ILE A 101 -7.09 13.18 -12.18
C ILE A 101 -7.86 13.85 -13.31
N ASN A 102 -8.75 14.78 -12.94
CA ASN A 102 -9.61 15.53 -13.86
C ASN A 102 -10.48 14.60 -14.73
N LEU A 103 -11.14 13.62 -14.12
CA LEU A 103 -12.15 12.81 -14.76
C LEU A 103 -13.37 13.67 -15.11
N SER A 104 -13.82 13.57 -16.36
CA SER A 104 -15.09 14.12 -16.85
C SER A 104 -15.78 13.07 -17.70
N HIS A 105 -17.09 12.93 -17.55
CA HIS A 105 -17.96 12.06 -18.34
C HIS A 105 -19.40 12.56 -18.24
N GLU A 106 -20.21 12.33 -19.26
CA GLU A 106 -21.63 12.69 -19.25
C GLU A 106 -22.47 11.60 -18.57
N TYR A 107 -22.01 10.34 -18.58
CA TYR A 107 -22.60 9.24 -17.83
C TYR A 107 -21.53 8.40 -17.09
N PRO A 108 -21.18 8.72 -15.83
CA PRO A 108 -20.08 8.05 -15.14
C PRO A 108 -20.22 6.55 -14.92
N ASP A 109 -21.46 6.03 -14.88
CA ASP A 109 -21.76 4.61 -14.67
C ASP A 109 -21.09 3.73 -15.74
N ASP A 110 -20.99 4.22 -16.97
CA ASP A 110 -20.52 3.48 -18.15
C ASP A 110 -18.99 3.31 -18.15
N ILE A 111 -18.28 3.96 -17.22
CA ILE A 111 -16.83 3.88 -17.13
C ILE A 111 -16.40 2.68 -16.28
N ASP A 112 -15.81 1.67 -16.92
CA ASP A 112 -15.08 0.60 -16.23
C ASP A 112 -13.57 0.76 -16.31
N ILE A 113 -12.91 0.51 -15.18
CA ILE A 113 -11.46 0.65 -15.03
C ILE A 113 -10.88 -0.58 -14.37
N MET A 114 -9.95 -1.24 -15.06
CA MET A 114 -9.16 -2.34 -14.52
C MET A 114 -7.69 -1.93 -14.36
N LEU A 115 -7.15 -2.10 -13.15
CA LEU A 115 -5.72 -2.02 -12.89
C LEU A 115 -5.10 -3.41 -13.05
N VAL A 116 -3.97 -3.48 -13.74
CA VAL A 116 -3.18 -4.71 -13.90
C VAL A 116 -1.75 -4.45 -13.43
N GLY A 117 -1.28 -5.30 -12.52
CA GLY A 117 0.07 -5.25 -11.96
C GLY A 117 1.10 -6.00 -12.82
N PRO A 118 2.41 -5.82 -12.56
CA PRO A 118 3.48 -6.36 -13.39
C PRO A 118 3.51 -7.90 -13.48
N SER A 119 2.97 -8.58 -12.47
CA SER A 119 2.89 -10.05 -12.42
C SER A 119 1.53 -10.59 -12.86
N GLY A 120 0.68 -9.76 -13.49
CA GLY A 120 -0.59 -10.15 -14.09
C GLY A 120 -1.79 -10.19 -13.14
N GLN A 121 -1.62 -9.84 -11.86
CA GLN A 121 -2.75 -9.61 -10.95
C GLN A 121 -3.60 -8.46 -11.50
N ASN A 122 -4.91 -8.51 -11.28
CA ASN A 122 -5.81 -7.46 -11.71
C ASN A 122 -6.91 -7.19 -10.69
N ALA A 123 -7.45 -5.98 -10.75
CA ALA A 123 -8.63 -5.55 -10.00
C ALA A 123 -9.45 -4.58 -10.86
N THR A 124 -10.76 -4.78 -10.92
CA THR A 124 -11.69 -3.81 -11.54
C THR A 124 -12.04 -2.76 -10.49
N ILE A 125 -11.33 -1.63 -10.52
CA ILE A 125 -11.29 -0.66 -9.42
C ILE A 125 -12.43 0.36 -9.46
N MET A 126 -13.11 0.49 -10.59
CA MET A 126 -14.29 1.33 -10.84
C MET A 126 -15.10 0.62 -11.93
N SER A 127 -16.41 0.43 -11.72
CA SER A 127 -17.34 -0.17 -12.69
C SER A 127 -18.77 -0.01 -12.16
N ASP A 128 -19.71 0.39 -13.02
CA ASP A 128 -21.12 0.64 -12.71
C ASP A 128 -21.32 1.57 -11.50
N VAL A 129 -20.63 2.71 -11.50
CA VAL A 129 -20.70 3.67 -10.38
C VAL A 129 -20.72 5.12 -10.85
N GLY A 130 -21.49 5.93 -10.13
CA GLY A 130 -21.61 7.37 -10.31
C GLY A 130 -22.90 7.82 -10.97
N GLY A 131 -23.74 6.87 -11.37
CA GLY A 131 -25.04 7.12 -11.94
C GLY A 131 -24.98 7.92 -13.25
N SER A 132 -26.08 8.61 -13.54
CA SER A 132 -26.34 9.23 -14.86
C SER A 132 -26.07 10.73 -14.92
N ASP A 133 -25.52 11.32 -13.87
CA ASP A 133 -25.29 12.77 -13.83
C ASP A 133 -23.87 13.09 -14.31
N ASP A 134 -23.74 14.08 -15.20
CA ASP A 134 -22.46 14.56 -15.69
C ASP A 134 -21.48 14.87 -14.55
N VAL A 135 -20.23 14.46 -14.72
CA VAL A 135 -19.11 14.88 -13.89
C VAL A 135 -18.11 15.67 -14.72
N THR A 136 -17.53 16.71 -14.10
CA THR A 136 -16.56 17.57 -14.77
C THR A 136 -15.37 17.83 -13.86
N ASN A 137 -14.18 17.47 -14.34
CA ASN A 137 -12.89 17.68 -13.68
C ASN A 137 -12.83 17.17 -12.23
N ILE A 138 -13.49 16.05 -11.92
CA ILE A 138 -13.41 15.46 -10.59
C ILE A 138 -12.11 14.70 -10.41
N THR A 139 -11.65 14.56 -9.16
CA THR A 139 -10.48 13.75 -8.82
C THR A 139 -10.88 12.64 -7.85
N LEU A 140 -10.69 11.40 -8.26
CA LEU A 140 -11.00 10.23 -7.44
C LEU A 140 -9.72 9.64 -6.88
N THR A 141 -9.68 9.39 -5.57
CA THR A 141 -8.60 8.65 -4.90
C THR A 141 -9.15 7.31 -4.41
N LEU A 142 -8.61 6.21 -4.91
CA LEU A 142 -9.09 4.86 -4.64
C LEU A 142 -8.14 4.21 -3.65
N ASP A 143 -8.67 3.88 -2.47
CA ASP A 143 -7.92 3.30 -1.36
C ASP A 143 -8.80 2.28 -0.62
N ASP A 144 -8.30 1.06 -0.42
CA ASP A 144 -9.02 0.01 0.32
C ASP A 144 -9.39 0.43 1.76
N LEU A 145 -8.63 1.34 2.35
CA LEU A 145 -8.84 1.87 3.71
C LEU A 145 -9.83 3.05 3.75
N ALA A 146 -10.31 3.53 2.61
CA ALA A 146 -11.32 4.58 2.58
C ALA A 146 -12.59 4.14 3.32
N PRO A 147 -13.32 5.03 4.00
CA PRO A 147 -14.48 4.64 4.81
C PRO A 147 -15.70 4.24 3.97
N THR A 148 -15.81 4.74 2.74
CA THR A 148 -17.00 4.63 1.88
C THR A 148 -16.64 4.07 0.51
N ALA A 149 -17.49 3.19 -0.02
CA ALA A 149 -17.46 2.82 -1.43
C ALA A 149 -17.82 4.01 -2.32
N MET A 150 -17.54 3.89 -3.62
CA MET A 150 -18.08 4.84 -4.59
C MET A 150 -19.61 4.78 -4.56
N PRO A 151 -20.32 5.91 -4.78
CA PRO A 151 -21.75 5.87 -4.92
C PRO A 151 -22.13 5.10 -6.18
N GLY A 152 -23.00 4.09 -6.08
CA GLY A 152 -23.52 3.36 -7.26
C GLY A 152 -24.38 4.28 -8.13
N ASN A 153 -25.56 4.66 -7.62
CA ASN A 153 -26.55 5.41 -8.42
C ASN A 153 -26.56 6.94 -8.21
N ASN A 154 -25.70 7.47 -7.34
CA ASN A 154 -25.64 8.93 -7.08
C ASN A 154 -24.43 9.52 -7.79
N THR A 155 -24.51 10.80 -8.14
CA THR A 155 -23.43 11.55 -8.78
C THR A 155 -22.06 11.31 -8.10
N LEU A 156 -21.07 10.93 -8.88
CA LEU A 156 -19.68 10.90 -8.43
C LEU A 156 -19.16 12.32 -8.15
N PHE A 157 -18.26 12.44 -7.17
CA PHE A 157 -17.66 13.71 -6.81
C PHE A 157 -16.20 13.51 -6.38
N THR A 158 -15.42 14.59 -6.37
CA THR A 158 -14.04 14.56 -5.91
C THR A 158 -13.94 14.05 -4.48
N GLY A 159 -13.18 12.97 -4.26
CA GLY A 159 -13.10 12.35 -2.95
C GLY A 159 -12.19 11.13 -2.89
N THR A 160 -12.18 10.50 -1.71
CA THR A 160 -11.47 9.25 -1.45
C THR A 160 -12.48 8.15 -1.19
N PHE A 161 -12.41 7.08 -1.96
CA PHE A 161 -13.38 5.99 -1.96
C PHE A 161 -12.67 4.64 -1.96
N LYS A 162 -13.39 3.60 -1.53
CA LYS A 162 -12.98 2.22 -1.80
C LYS A 162 -13.16 1.94 -3.28
N PRO A 163 -12.24 1.18 -3.91
CA PRO A 163 -12.47 0.63 -5.24
C PRO A 163 -13.79 -0.15 -5.28
N THR A 164 -14.62 0.11 -6.28
CA THR A 164 -15.99 -0.42 -6.37
C THR A 164 -16.25 -0.92 -7.78
N ASN A 165 -16.69 -2.16 -7.90
CA ASN A 165 -17.33 -2.71 -9.09
C ASN A 165 -18.74 -3.11 -8.61
N ALA A 166 -19.77 -2.43 -9.12
CA ALA A 166 -21.16 -2.67 -8.73
C ALA A 166 -21.95 -3.50 -9.76
N GLY A 167 -21.32 -3.83 -10.90
CA GLY A 167 -21.88 -4.65 -11.96
C GLY A 167 -22.29 -6.03 -11.53
N ALA A 168 -23.39 -6.52 -12.13
CA ALA A 168 -23.85 -7.90 -11.95
C ALA A 168 -23.18 -8.87 -12.93
N VAL A 169 -22.56 -8.34 -13.99
CA VAL A 169 -21.89 -9.08 -15.07
C VAL A 169 -20.42 -8.70 -15.07
N PHE A 170 -19.55 -9.60 -15.52
CA PHE A 170 -18.15 -9.26 -15.70
C PHE A 170 -18.00 -8.33 -16.91
N ASP A 171 -17.35 -7.19 -16.69
CA ASP A 171 -17.02 -6.25 -17.75
C ASP A 171 -15.98 -6.88 -18.68
N ASN A 172 -16.16 -6.68 -19.97
CA ASN A 172 -15.26 -7.21 -20.97
C ASN A 172 -14.19 -6.16 -21.32
N PHE A 173 -12.94 -6.44 -20.94
CA PHE A 173 -11.79 -5.61 -21.30
C PHE A 173 -11.03 -6.27 -22.47
N PRO A 174 -11.21 -5.83 -23.73
CA PRO A 174 -10.52 -6.41 -24.89
C PRO A 174 -9.00 -6.38 -24.71
N ASP A 175 -8.29 -7.41 -25.15
CA ASP A 175 -6.81 -7.49 -25.09
C ASP A 175 -6.18 -7.33 -23.67
N ALA A 176 -6.99 -7.27 -22.61
CA ALA A 176 -6.55 -7.27 -21.23
C ALA A 176 -6.65 -8.69 -20.62
N PRO A 177 -5.95 -8.98 -19.49
CA PRO A 177 -6.16 -10.22 -18.76
C PRO A 177 -7.61 -10.35 -18.29
N SER A 178 -8.16 -11.56 -18.31
CA SER A 178 -9.52 -11.81 -17.82
C SER A 178 -9.70 -11.27 -16.40
N PRO A 179 -10.73 -10.46 -16.12
CA PRO A 179 -10.96 -9.90 -14.80
C PRO A 179 -11.08 -10.99 -13.73
N SER A 180 -10.45 -10.76 -12.58
CA SER A 180 -10.55 -11.65 -11.42
C SER A 180 -11.90 -11.55 -10.69
N GLY A 181 -12.66 -10.47 -10.95
CA GLY A 181 -13.95 -10.15 -10.31
C GLY A 181 -13.85 -9.41 -8.99
N GLY A 182 -12.64 -9.14 -8.50
CA GLY A 182 -12.44 -8.31 -7.32
C GLY A 182 -12.12 -6.86 -7.67
N SER A 183 -12.55 -5.92 -6.83
CA SER A 183 -12.18 -4.50 -6.94
C SER A 183 -11.03 -4.09 -6.03
N MET A 184 -10.76 -4.85 -4.96
CA MET A 184 -9.83 -4.46 -3.91
C MET A 184 -8.38 -4.36 -4.41
N LEU A 185 -7.71 -3.26 -4.07
CA LEU A 185 -6.30 -3.01 -4.39
C LEU A 185 -5.34 -3.90 -3.57
N SER A 186 -5.81 -4.47 -2.46
CA SER A 186 -5.07 -5.50 -1.71
C SER A 186 -4.86 -6.80 -2.49
N SER A 187 -5.50 -7.00 -3.65
CA SER A 187 -5.17 -8.07 -4.60
C SER A 187 -3.71 -8.02 -5.10
N PHE A 188 -3.07 -6.86 -5.03
CA PHE A 188 -1.66 -6.68 -5.37
C PHE A 188 -0.69 -6.94 -4.21
N ASN A 189 -1.19 -7.11 -2.98
CA ASN A 189 -0.33 -7.29 -1.81
C ASN A 189 0.55 -8.56 -1.95
N PHE A 190 1.74 -8.50 -1.36
CA PHE A 190 2.74 -9.57 -1.37
C PHE A 190 3.31 -9.91 -2.76
N THR A 191 3.19 -9.00 -3.73
CA THR A 191 3.81 -9.11 -5.05
C THR A 191 4.95 -8.10 -5.24
N ASP A 192 5.79 -8.31 -6.27
CA ASP A 192 6.85 -7.38 -6.65
C ASP A 192 6.22 -6.14 -7.34
N PRO A 193 6.45 -4.92 -6.82
CA PRO A 193 5.91 -3.69 -7.43
C PRO A 193 6.60 -3.30 -8.74
N ASN A 194 7.80 -3.80 -9.02
CA ASN A 194 8.62 -3.31 -10.12
C ASN A 194 8.18 -3.91 -11.47
N GLY A 195 8.06 -3.05 -12.47
CA GLY A 195 7.61 -3.39 -13.81
C GLY A 195 6.50 -2.47 -14.30
N THR A 196 5.80 -2.90 -15.35
CA THR A 196 4.73 -2.10 -15.95
C THR A 196 3.40 -2.38 -15.27
N TRP A 197 2.78 -1.32 -14.78
CA TRP A 197 1.39 -1.28 -14.36
C TRP A 197 0.55 -0.70 -15.49
N ASN A 198 -0.60 -1.30 -15.75
CA ASN A 198 -1.48 -0.89 -16.85
C ASN A 198 -2.85 -0.53 -16.29
N LEU A 199 -3.35 0.64 -16.68
CA LEU A 199 -4.74 1.04 -16.47
C LEU A 199 -5.51 0.81 -17.78
N TYR A 200 -6.50 -0.06 -17.74
CA TYR A 200 -7.45 -0.29 -18.84
C TYR A 200 -8.72 0.48 -18.51
N VAL A 201 -9.21 1.27 -19.46
CA VAL A 201 -10.41 2.11 -19.30
C VAL A 201 -11.31 1.86 -20.51
N ILE A 202 -12.57 1.54 -20.27
CA ILE A 202 -13.58 1.28 -21.28
C ILE A 202 -14.83 2.08 -20.91
N ASP A 203 -15.52 2.55 -21.94
CA ASP A 203 -16.93 2.94 -21.89
C ASP A 203 -17.76 1.76 -22.42
N ASP A 204 -18.70 1.23 -21.65
CA ASP A 204 -19.40 -0.02 -21.99
C ASP A 204 -20.80 0.18 -22.62
N GLU A 205 -21.33 1.40 -22.61
CA GLU A 205 -22.56 1.80 -23.29
C GLU A 205 -22.21 2.88 -24.32
N GLY A 206 -23.16 3.69 -24.79
CA GLY A 206 -22.78 4.89 -25.53
C GLY A 206 -23.87 5.93 -25.64
N SER A 207 -23.56 7.01 -26.36
CA SER A 207 -24.24 8.33 -26.41
C SER A 207 -23.52 9.44 -25.64
N ASP A 208 -22.42 9.13 -24.98
CA ASP A 208 -21.69 10.04 -24.12
C ASP A 208 -20.20 9.71 -24.15
N SER A 209 -19.37 10.71 -23.81
CA SER A 209 -17.93 10.55 -23.88
C SER A 209 -17.25 11.39 -22.83
N GLY A 210 -15.96 11.17 -22.66
CA GLY A 210 -15.23 11.93 -21.68
C GLY A 210 -13.72 11.77 -21.71
N SER A 211 -13.11 12.03 -20.57
CA SER A 211 -11.66 11.92 -20.43
C SER A 211 -11.21 11.90 -18.99
N ILE A 212 -10.03 11.33 -18.79
CA ILE A 212 -9.21 11.53 -17.59
C ILE A 212 -8.07 12.46 -18.00
N ALA A 213 -8.34 13.76 -17.99
CA ALA A 213 -7.49 14.76 -18.64
C ALA A 213 -6.13 14.97 -17.95
N GLY A 214 -6.05 14.69 -16.65
CA GLY A 214 -4.81 14.72 -15.88
C GLY A 214 -4.09 13.37 -15.81
N GLY A 215 -4.60 12.35 -16.49
CA GLY A 215 -4.12 10.98 -16.40
C GLY A 215 -4.31 10.40 -14.99
N TRP A 216 -3.36 9.60 -14.54
CA TRP A 216 -3.49 8.87 -13.29
C TRP A 216 -2.18 8.74 -12.51
N GLU A 217 -2.32 8.51 -11.21
CA GLU A 217 -1.22 8.24 -10.30
C GLU A 217 -1.39 6.88 -9.62
N LEU A 218 -0.26 6.24 -9.37
CA LEU A 218 -0.15 5.01 -8.62
C LEU A 218 0.78 5.24 -7.44
N THR A 219 0.24 5.20 -6.24
CA THR A 219 1.01 5.24 -5.01
C THR A 219 1.15 3.83 -4.46
N ILE A 220 2.38 3.37 -4.27
CA ILE A 220 2.68 2.03 -3.77
C ILE A 220 3.45 2.17 -2.46
N THR A 221 3.02 1.42 -1.46
CA THR A 221 3.79 1.18 -0.24
C THR A 221 4.30 -0.25 -0.24
N THR A 222 5.60 -0.43 0.02
CA THR A 222 6.24 -1.74 0.13
C THR A 222 6.85 -1.96 1.50
N SER A 223 7.06 -3.23 1.84
CA SER A 223 7.72 -3.68 3.07
C SER A 223 8.67 -4.83 2.77
N ASN A 224 9.89 -4.77 3.30
CA ASN A 224 10.82 -5.91 3.33
C ASN A 224 10.84 -6.59 4.70
N CYS A 225 9.88 -6.27 5.56
CA CYS A 225 9.83 -6.76 6.93
C CYS A 225 9.17 -8.14 6.93
N THR A 226 9.92 -9.17 7.34
CA THR A 226 9.34 -10.49 7.61
C THR A 226 8.43 -10.40 8.85
N PRO A 227 7.20 -10.93 8.81
CA PRO A 227 6.35 -11.04 10.00
C PRO A 227 7.02 -11.78 11.16
#